data_AF-A0A935ZGD1-F1
#
_entry.id   AF-A0A935ZGD1-F1
#
_cell.length_a   1.000
_cell.length_b   1.000
_cell.length_c   1.000
_cell.angle_alpha   90.00
_cell.angle_beta   90.00
_cell.angle_gamma   90.00
#
_symmetry.space_group_name_H-M   'P 1'
#
loop_
_entity.id
_entity.type
_entity.pdbx_description
1 polymer ?
#
loop_
_entity_poly.entity_id
_entity_poly.type
_entity_poly.pdbx_seq_one_letter_code
_entity_poly.pdbx_strand_id
1 'polypeptide(L)'
;MTVAAILRVLIEIAAPSTPNDGRVSVATVPRVAPGAAIELSVTILDTPLPGAPVELWLWSTDVELADNRFDGRDVVDPLATQPRMRARMNAPAQPGPHVIHGRLSYLSCDEQRCRTRRAAVQWVVEVTPPVAAPVPGR
;
A
#
# COMPACT_ATOMS: atom_id res chain seq x y z
N MET A 1 42.27 26.44 30.15
CA MET A 1 40.93 25.81 30.11
C MET A 1 40.65 25.45 28.67
N THR A 2 40.69 24.16 28.33
CA THR A 2 40.61 23.68 26.93
C THR A 2 39.30 22.92 26.76
N VAL A 3 38.41 23.43 25.91
CA VAL A 3 37.12 22.81 25.61
C VAL A 3 37.34 21.77 24.51
N ALA A 4 37.19 20.50 24.85
CA ALA A 4 37.19 19.41 23.88
C ALA A 4 35.82 19.35 23.17
N ALA A 5 35.80 19.67 21.88
CA ALA A 5 34.62 19.50 21.04
C ALA A 5 34.43 18.02 20.72
N ILE A 6 33.33 17.43 21.21
CA ILE A 6 32.93 16.06 20.88
C ILE A 6 32.23 16.10 19.52
N LEU A 7 32.96 15.67 18.49
CA LEU A 7 32.44 15.49 17.14
C LEU A 7 31.49 14.28 17.15
N ARG A 8 30.18 14.52 17.12
CA ARG A 8 29.17 13.47 16.92
C ARG A 8 29.12 13.11 15.44
N VAL A 9 29.75 11.99 15.08
CA VAL A 9 29.58 11.36 13.76
C VAL A 9 28.18 10.73 13.72
N LEU A 10 27.28 11.32 12.93
CA LEU A 10 26.04 10.65 12.53
C LEU A 10 26.40 9.56 11.52
N ILE A 11 26.36 8.30 11.96
CA ILE A 11 26.40 7.16 11.06
C ILE A 11 24.97 7.02 10.51
N GLU A 12 24.72 7.53 9.31
CA GLU A 12 23.56 7.12 8.51
C GLU A 12 23.78 5.66 8.12
N ILE A 13 23.22 4.75 8.92
CA ILE A 13 23.11 3.35 8.54
C ILE A 13 22.06 3.32 7.41
N ALA A 14 22.51 3.42 6.17
CA ALA A 14 21.69 3.11 5.02
C ALA A 14 21.20 1.66 5.19
N ALA A 15 19.94 1.50 5.59
CA ALA A 15 19.32 0.19 5.69
C ALA A 15 19.49 -0.51 4.33
N PRO A 16 19.89 -1.80 4.29
CA PRO A 16 20.01 -2.52 3.04
C PRO A 16 18.68 -2.41 2.30
N SER A 17 18.67 -1.68 1.19
CA SER A 17 17.52 -1.54 0.33
C SER A 17 17.32 -2.90 -0.32
N THR A 18 16.49 -3.75 0.28
CA THR A 18 16.03 -4.95 -0.42
C THR A 18 15.42 -4.48 -1.74
N PRO A 19 15.91 -4.96 -2.89
CA PRO A 19 15.42 -4.49 -4.17
C PRO A 19 13.91 -4.71 -4.25
N ASN A 20 13.18 -3.70 -4.76
CA ASN A 20 11.79 -3.89 -5.17
C ASN A 20 11.81 -4.67 -6.49
N ASP A 21 11.91 -5.99 -6.41
CA ASP A 21 12.06 -6.90 -7.54
C ASP A 21 10.77 -7.67 -7.89
N GLY A 22 9.69 -7.44 -7.15
CA GLY A 22 8.37 -7.99 -7.42
C GLY A 22 7.60 -7.19 -8.46
N ARG A 23 6.88 -7.88 -9.35
CA ARG A 23 6.05 -7.23 -10.37
C ARG A 23 4.58 -7.19 -9.94
N VAL A 24 4.01 -5.99 -9.97
CA VAL A 24 2.64 -5.75 -9.50
C VAL A 24 1.95 -4.70 -10.36
N SER A 25 0.61 -4.72 -10.36
CA SER A 25 -0.23 -3.69 -10.94
C SER A 25 -1.24 -3.21 -9.91
N VAL A 26 -1.46 -1.90 -9.82
CA VAL A 26 -2.46 -1.31 -8.93
C VAL A 26 -3.67 -0.83 -9.72
N ALA A 27 -4.86 -1.03 -9.15
CA ALA A 27 -6.09 -0.47 -9.71
C ALA A 27 -6.23 1.01 -9.32
N THR A 28 -6.71 1.83 -10.25
CA THR A 28 -7.11 3.22 -9.96
C THR A 28 -8.31 3.23 -9.02
N VAL A 29 -8.27 4.08 -8.00
CA VAL A 29 -9.39 4.30 -7.08
C VAL A 29 -10.30 5.37 -7.68
N PRO A 30 -11.62 5.14 -7.82
CA PRO A 30 -12.55 6.17 -8.26
C PRO A 30 -12.60 7.33 -7.25
N ARG A 31 -13.05 8.50 -7.71
CA ARG A 31 -13.34 9.62 -6.79
C ARG A 31 -14.46 9.24 -5.84
N VAL A 32 -14.31 9.58 -4.56
CA VAL A 32 -15.24 9.16 -3.50
C VAL A 32 -15.66 10.29 -2.58
N ALA A 33 -16.76 10.11 -1.87
CA ALA A 33 -17.20 11.03 -0.83
C ALA A 33 -16.39 10.82 0.46
N PRO A 34 -16.30 11.84 1.33
CA PRO A 34 -15.71 11.70 2.66
C PRO A 34 -16.30 10.53 3.44
N GLY A 35 -15.44 9.69 4.03
CA GLY A 35 -15.86 8.53 4.84
C GLY A 35 -16.46 7.36 4.07
N ALA A 36 -16.55 7.41 2.73
CA ALA A 36 -17.07 6.31 1.93
C ALA A 36 -16.16 5.07 2.03
N ALA A 37 -16.77 3.88 2.03
CA ALA A 37 -16.00 2.64 1.94
C ALA A 37 -15.30 2.55 0.58
N ILE A 38 -13.99 2.29 0.61
CA ILE A 38 -13.14 2.12 -0.57
C ILE A 38 -12.39 0.80 -0.53
N GLU A 39 -11.89 0.42 -1.70
CA GLU A 39 -11.04 -0.73 -1.89
C GLU A 39 -9.79 -0.36 -2.66
N LEU A 40 -8.64 -0.60 -2.04
CA LEU A 40 -7.35 -0.58 -2.72
C LEU A 40 -7.06 -1.99 -3.21
N SER A 41 -6.65 -2.09 -4.47
CA SER A 41 -6.33 -3.38 -5.09
C SER A 41 -4.93 -3.38 -5.68
N VAL A 42 -4.19 -4.44 -5.40
CA VAL A 42 -2.90 -4.76 -6.04
C VAL A 42 -2.94 -6.18 -6.58
N THR A 43 -2.63 -6.34 -7.86
CA THR A 43 -2.49 -7.63 -8.53
C THR A 43 -1.01 -7.99 -8.63
N ILE A 44 -0.65 -9.20 -8.19
CA ILE A 44 0.68 -9.75 -8.38
C ILE A 44 0.79 -10.28 -9.80
N LEU A 45 1.75 -9.79 -10.57
CA LEU A 45 1.95 -10.18 -11.98
C LEU A 45 2.87 -11.39 -12.12
N ASP A 46 3.63 -11.69 -11.07
CA ASP A 46 4.37 -12.93 -10.90
C ASP A 46 3.42 -14.08 -10.52
N THR A 47 3.93 -15.31 -10.49
CA THR A 47 3.22 -16.48 -9.94
C THR A 47 3.75 -16.77 -8.55
N PRO A 48 3.05 -16.37 -7.47
CA PRO A 48 3.46 -16.70 -6.11
C PRO A 48 3.46 -18.21 -5.88
N LEU A 49 4.34 -18.67 -4.98
CA LEU A 49 4.33 -20.07 -4.54
C LEU A 49 2.99 -20.37 -3.86
N PRO A 50 2.20 -21.37 -4.32
CA PRO A 50 0.91 -21.68 -3.72
C PRO A 50 1.02 -22.00 -2.23
N GLY A 51 0.12 -21.44 -1.43
CA GLY A 51 0.10 -21.61 0.04
C GLY A 51 1.20 -20.85 0.80
N ALA A 52 2.11 -20.17 0.10
CA ALA A 52 3.11 -19.32 0.76
C ALA A 52 2.50 -17.99 1.24
N PRO A 53 3.06 -17.37 2.30
CA PRO A 53 2.57 -16.10 2.79
C PRO A 53 2.65 -14.98 1.74
N VAL A 54 1.58 -14.19 1.69
CA VAL A 54 1.51 -12.91 0.99
C VAL A 54 1.12 -11.88 2.04
N GLU A 55 1.83 -10.75 2.07
CA GLU A 55 1.59 -9.66 3.02
C GLU A 55 1.60 -8.30 2.33
N LEU A 56 0.64 -7.46 2.68
CA LEU A 56 0.58 -6.06 2.26
C LEU A 56 0.53 -5.16 3.50
N TRP A 57 1.49 -4.25 3.58
CA TRP A 57 1.56 -3.22 4.63
C TRP A 57 1.27 -1.87 4.02
N LEU A 58 0.35 -1.11 4.61
CA LEU A 58 -0.04 0.22 4.16
C LEU A 58 0.46 1.30 5.13
N TRP A 59 0.72 2.49 4.59
CA TRP A 59 0.98 3.69 5.38
C TRP A 59 0.60 4.96 4.60
N SER A 60 0.34 6.03 5.35
CA SER A 60 0.10 7.38 4.84
C SER A 60 0.78 8.37 5.77
N THR A 61 1.10 9.56 5.27
CA THR A 61 1.60 10.67 6.10
C THR A 61 0.49 11.60 6.60
N ASP A 62 -0.69 11.53 5.97
CA ASP A 62 -1.80 12.47 6.08
C ASP A 62 -3.16 11.80 6.39
N VAL A 63 -3.19 10.46 6.41
CA VAL A 63 -4.39 9.65 6.65
C VAL A 63 -4.09 8.61 7.71
N GLU A 64 -4.97 8.50 8.70
CA GLU A 64 -4.96 7.40 9.65
C GLU A 64 -5.61 6.17 9.02
N LEU A 65 -4.89 5.04 9.00
CA LEU A 65 -5.37 3.78 8.46
C LEU A 65 -5.76 2.86 9.63
N ALA A 66 -7.05 2.56 9.78
CA ALA A 66 -7.54 1.69 10.84
C ALA A 66 -6.94 0.28 10.75
N ASP A 67 -6.96 -0.29 9.55
CA ASP A 67 -6.27 -1.52 9.20
C ASP A 67 -5.12 -1.20 8.24
N ASN A 68 -3.90 -1.56 8.62
CA ASN A 68 -2.70 -1.25 7.83
C ASN A 68 -1.87 -2.50 7.46
N ARG A 69 -2.34 -3.70 7.84
CA ARG A 69 -1.71 -4.97 7.50
C ARG A 69 -2.76 -5.95 6.97
N PHE A 70 -2.47 -6.49 5.80
CA PHE A 70 -3.30 -7.45 5.09
C PHE A 70 -2.45 -8.68 4.74
N ASP A 71 -3.08 -9.84 4.66
CA ASP A 71 -2.39 -11.11 4.48
C ASP A 71 -3.09 -12.04 3.46
N GLY A 72 -2.72 -13.32 3.45
CA GLY A 72 -3.28 -14.32 2.54
C GLY A 72 -4.81 -14.43 2.58
N ARG A 73 -5.47 -14.01 3.67
CA ARG A 73 -6.94 -13.99 3.80
C ARG A 73 -7.59 -12.90 2.94
N ASP A 74 -6.82 -11.88 2.58
CA ASP A 74 -7.26 -10.74 1.79
C ASP A 74 -6.96 -10.91 0.29
N VAL A 75 -6.40 -12.08 -0.08
CA VAL A 75 -6.18 -12.48 -1.46
C VAL A 75 -7.48 -12.97 -2.08
N VAL A 76 -7.88 -12.32 -3.16
CA VAL A 76 -8.94 -12.80 -4.04
C VAL A 76 -8.40 -13.93 -4.88
N ASP A 77 -9.09 -15.07 -4.83
CA ASP A 77 -8.77 -16.25 -5.62
C ASP A 77 -7.28 -16.62 -5.53
N PRO A 78 -6.84 -17.18 -4.39
CA PRO A 78 -5.42 -17.50 -4.17
C PRO A 78 -4.87 -18.58 -5.12
N LEU A 79 -5.73 -19.22 -5.91
CA LEU A 79 -5.36 -20.22 -6.92
C LEU A 79 -5.22 -19.61 -8.31
N ALA A 80 -5.57 -18.33 -8.49
CA ALA A 80 -5.36 -17.63 -9.75
C ALA A 80 -3.87 -17.48 -10.07
N THR A 81 -3.52 -17.53 -11.35
CA THR A 81 -2.14 -17.31 -11.82
C THR A 81 -1.59 -15.94 -11.41
N GLN A 82 -2.46 -14.93 -11.34
CA GLN A 82 -2.15 -13.56 -10.93
C GLN A 82 -3.10 -13.16 -9.79
N PRO A 83 -2.77 -13.54 -8.55
CA PRO A 83 -3.64 -13.28 -7.41
C PRO A 83 -3.70 -11.79 -7.11
N ARG A 84 -4.87 -11.34 -6.63
CA ARG A 84 -5.12 -9.94 -6.30
C ARG A 84 -5.39 -9.78 -4.82
N MET A 85 -4.63 -8.92 -4.15
CA MET A 85 -4.94 -8.49 -2.80
C MET A 85 -5.90 -7.31 -2.77
N ARG A 86 -6.83 -7.32 -1.80
CA ARG A 86 -7.77 -6.23 -1.54
C ARG A 86 -7.58 -5.70 -0.12
N ALA A 87 -7.38 -4.39 0.01
CA ALA A 87 -7.45 -3.69 1.28
C ALA A 87 -8.72 -2.85 1.31
N ARG A 88 -9.63 -3.17 2.22
CA ARG A 88 -10.87 -2.40 2.44
C ARG A 88 -10.64 -1.40 3.55
N MET A 89 -11.08 -0.16 3.34
CA MET A 89 -10.97 0.91 4.33
C MET A 89 -12.01 1.99 4.06
N ASN A 90 -12.07 3.01 4.92
CA ASN A 90 -12.88 4.19 4.69
C ASN A 90 -12.01 5.31 4.11
N ALA A 91 -12.57 6.08 3.18
CA ALA A 91 -11.93 7.26 2.63
C ALA A 91 -11.73 8.33 3.72
N PRO A 92 -10.65 9.14 3.62
CA PRO A 92 -10.42 10.26 4.52
C PRO A 92 -11.64 11.20 4.62
N ALA A 93 -11.84 11.81 5.78
CA ALA A 93 -12.91 12.78 5.97
C ALA A 93 -12.62 14.13 5.30
N GLN A 94 -11.33 14.46 5.13
CA GLN A 94 -10.90 15.70 4.50
C GLN A 94 -11.05 15.58 2.98
N PRO A 95 -11.62 16.59 2.30
CA PRO A 95 -11.61 16.63 0.84
C PRO A 95 -10.21 16.90 0.27
N GLY A 96 -9.93 16.30 -0.89
CA GLY A 96 -8.70 16.47 -1.64
C GLY A 96 -8.02 15.15 -2.02
N PRO A 97 -6.84 15.22 -2.66
CA PRO A 97 -6.05 14.04 -2.98
C PRO A 97 -5.29 13.55 -1.74
N HIS A 98 -5.37 12.24 -1.49
CA HIS A 98 -4.64 11.57 -0.41
C HIS A 98 -3.80 10.43 -0.97
N VAL A 99 -2.56 10.32 -0.52
CA VAL A 99 -1.60 9.33 -1.05
C VAL A 99 -1.40 8.21 -0.05
N ILE A 100 -1.86 7.01 -0.42
CA ILE A 100 -1.67 5.81 0.38
C ILE A 100 -0.55 4.99 -0.25
N HIS A 101 0.48 4.70 0.54
CA HIS A 101 1.58 3.85 0.14
C HIS A 101 1.36 2.42 0.61
N GLY A 102 1.91 1.47 -0.14
CA GLY A 102 1.90 0.07 0.21
C GLY A 102 3.24 -0.61 -0.05
N ARG A 103 3.50 -1.66 0.72
CA ARG A 103 4.64 -2.56 0.56
C ARG A 103 4.10 -3.97 0.57
N LEU A 104 4.21 -4.61 -0.58
CA LEU A 104 3.81 -5.98 -0.79
C LEU A 104 5.02 -6.91 -0.67
N SER A 105 4.83 -8.05 -0.03
CA SER A 105 5.82 -9.11 0.09
C SER A 105 5.16 -10.46 -0.23
N TYR A 106 5.80 -11.27 -1.07
CA TYR A 106 5.34 -12.62 -1.41
C TYR A 106 6.51 -13.51 -1.78
N LEU A 107 6.34 -14.82 -1.65
CA LEU A 107 7.33 -15.80 -2.09
C LEU A 107 7.04 -16.21 -3.54
N SER A 108 8.06 -16.16 -4.40
CA SER A 108 7.99 -16.69 -5.77
C SER A 108 9.21 -17.56 -6.03
N CYS A 109 9.09 -18.55 -6.91
CA CYS A 109 10.22 -19.37 -7.35
C CYS A 109 10.48 -19.12 -8.83
N ASP A 110 11.75 -18.94 -9.17
CA ASP A 110 12.23 -19.17 -10.54
C ASP A 110 12.70 -20.62 -10.68
N GLU A 111 13.22 -21.00 -11.85
CA GLU A 111 13.65 -22.38 -12.15
C GLU A 111 14.69 -22.93 -11.16
N GLN A 112 15.42 -22.07 -10.45
CA GLN A 112 16.56 -22.48 -9.62
C GLN A 112 16.39 -22.12 -8.14
N ARG A 113 15.55 -21.13 -7.79
CA ARG A 113 15.46 -20.67 -6.41
C ARG A 113 14.12 -20.00 -6.08
N CYS A 114 13.64 -20.25 -4.87
CA CYS A 114 12.57 -19.48 -4.25
C CYS A 114 13.15 -18.29 -3.50
N ARG A 115 12.59 -17.10 -3.72
CA ARG A 115 12.95 -15.89 -2.98
C ARG A 115 11.75 -15.01 -2.68
N THR A 116 11.78 -14.37 -1.52
CA THR A 116 10.80 -13.34 -1.16
C THR A 116 11.00 -12.13 -2.08
N ARG A 117 9.94 -11.80 -2.82
CA ARG A 117 9.84 -10.61 -3.65
C ARG A 117 9.23 -9.49 -2.85
N ARG A 118 9.63 -8.26 -3.18
CA ARG A 118 9.04 -7.05 -2.60
C ARG A 118 8.64 -6.08 -3.69
N ALA A 119 7.51 -5.40 -3.49
CA ALA A 119 7.07 -4.32 -4.36
C ALA A 119 6.56 -3.15 -3.53
N ALA A 120 6.96 -1.95 -3.90
CA ALA A 120 6.37 -0.71 -3.40
C ALA A 120 5.26 -0.26 -4.35
N VAL A 121 4.12 0.15 -3.79
CA VAL A 121 2.94 0.58 -4.53
C VAL A 121 2.38 1.87 -3.93
N GLN A 122 1.61 2.59 -4.73
CA GLN A 122 0.97 3.83 -4.33
C GLN A 122 -0.41 3.92 -4.95
N TRP A 123 -1.37 4.39 -4.15
CA TRP A 123 -2.69 4.81 -4.60
C TRP A 123 -2.89 6.29 -4.31
N VAL A 124 -3.60 6.97 -5.20
CA VAL A 124 -4.12 8.31 -4.96
C VAL A 124 -5.63 8.18 -4.79
N VAL A 125 -6.12 8.53 -3.60
CA VAL A 125 -7.54 8.55 -3.26
C VAL A 125 -8.01 9.99 -3.35
N GLU A 126 -8.88 10.28 -4.31
CA GLU A 126 -9.46 11.62 -4.48
C GLU A 126 -10.79 11.70 -3.74
N VAL A 127 -10.82 12.48 -2.66
CA VAL A 127 -12.02 12.70 -1.85
C VAL A 127 -12.70 14.00 -2.28
N THR A 128 -13.89 13.89 -2.87
CA THR A 128 -14.67 15.04 -3.33
C THR A 128 -15.87 15.26 -2.42
N PRO A 129 -16.16 16.51 -2.02
CA PRO A 129 -17.34 16.79 -1.21
C PRO A 129 -18.61 16.40 -1.99
N PRO A 130 -19.66 15.94 -1.30
CA PRO A 130 -20.93 15.64 -1.95
C PRO A 130 -21.43 16.91 -2.66
N VAL A 131 -21.84 16.75 -3.92
CA VAL A 131 -22.47 17.84 -4.67
C VAL A 131 -23.72 18.24 -3.92
N ALA A 132 -23.77 19.49 -3.43
CA ALA A 132 -24.95 20.01 -2.77
C ALA A 132 -26.14 19.85 -3.71
N ALA A 133 -27.18 19.14 -3.28
CA ALA A 133 -28.42 19.06 -4.04
C ALA A 133 -28.95 20.49 -4.27
N PRO A 134 -29.51 20.79 -5.45
CA PRO A 134 -30.18 22.07 -5.65
C PRO A 134 -31.25 22.22 -4.57
N VAL A 135 -31.17 23.29 -3.77
CA VAL A 135 -32.23 23.63 -2.83
C VAL A 135 -33.48 23.89 -3.68
N PRO A 136 -34.58 23.12 -3.53
CA PRO A 136 -35.82 23.44 -4.21
C PRO A 136 -36.22 24.86 -3.81
N GLY A 137 -36.40 25.72 -4.82
CA GLY A 137 -36.70 27.13 -4.63
C GLY A 137 -37.91 27.35 -3.73
N ARG A 138 -37.82 28.43 -2.95
CA ARG A 138 -38.89 29.04 -2.14
C ARG A 138 -40.21 29.12 -2.88
#